data_AF-A0A1M5JHT1-F1
#
_entry.id   AF-A0A1M5JHT1-F1
#
_cell.length_a   1.000
_cell.length_b   1.000
_cell.length_c   1.000
_cell.angle_alpha   90.00
_cell.angle_beta   90.00
_cell.angle_gamma   90.00
#
_symmetry.space_group_name_H-M   'P 1'
#
loop_
_entity.id
_entity.type
_entity.pdbx_description
1 polymer ?
#
loop_
_entity_poly.entity_id
_entity_poly.type
_entity_poly.pdbx_seq_one_letter_code
_entity_poly.pdbx_strand_id
1 'polypeptide(L)'
;MIQSFPPFVNFSTKTLILGTMPGITSLEKQEYYAHPRNHFWKIMFTLFDNLPIPENFGEKIKVLQRNNIGLWDVLQNCERKGSLDVHIKNHQENDFLMLFAQFSEINKIIFNGKESHKFFYKKFGQKKGITYYVMPSTSLANTMSFEKKFEIWSIFLQ
;
A
#
# COMPACT_ATOMS: atom_id res chain seq x y z
N MET A 1 10.16 14.98 11.42
CA MET A 1 9.26 13.80 11.45
C MET A 1 8.54 13.70 10.13
N ILE A 2 8.42 12.51 9.56
CA ILE A 2 7.73 12.26 8.28
C ILE A 2 6.28 11.90 8.58
N GLN A 3 5.34 12.37 7.76
CA GLN A 3 3.92 12.00 7.84
C GLN A 3 3.49 11.22 6.59
N SER A 4 2.64 10.22 6.78
CA SER A 4 1.99 9.48 5.70
C SER A 4 0.79 10.27 5.16
N PHE A 5 0.22 9.80 4.05
CA PHE A 5 -0.97 10.37 3.44
C PHE A 5 -2.25 9.85 4.10
N PRO A 6 -3.39 10.54 3.92
CA PRO A 6 -4.70 9.98 4.21
C PRO A 6 -4.96 8.67 3.44
N PRO A 7 -5.89 7.82 3.94
CA PRO A 7 -6.28 6.63 3.21
C PRO A 7 -7.04 6.99 1.93
N PHE A 8 -6.67 6.39 0.81
CA PHE A 8 -7.48 6.41 -0.41
C PHE A 8 -8.45 5.24 -0.37
N VAL A 9 -9.60 5.46 0.24
CA VAL A 9 -10.67 4.47 0.44
C VAL A 9 -12.03 5.12 0.18
N ASN A 10 -13.04 4.29 -0.09
CA ASN A 10 -14.44 4.67 -0.21
C ASN A 10 -15.34 3.55 0.35
N PHE A 11 -16.65 3.76 0.39
CA PHE A 11 -17.60 2.78 0.93
C PHE A 11 -17.69 1.46 0.16
N SER A 12 -17.17 1.41 -1.07
CA SER A 12 -17.11 0.17 -1.85
C SER A 12 -15.76 -0.52 -1.77
N THR A 13 -14.81 -0.01 -0.98
CA THR A 13 -13.48 -0.60 -0.85
C THR A 13 -13.57 -1.94 -0.11
N LYS A 14 -13.10 -3.02 -0.76
CA LYS A 14 -13.07 -4.37 -0.21
C LYS A 14 -11.66 -4.84 0.11
N THR A 15 -10.70 -4.44 -0.73
CA THR A 15 -9.28 -4.76 -0.57
C THR A 15 -8.51 -3.51 -0.19
N LEU A 16 -7.78 -3.54 0.92
CA LEU A 16 -6.89 -2.47 1.35
C LEU A 16 -5.43 -2.91 1.19
N ILE A 17 -4.67 -2.19 0.39
CA ILE A 17 -3.23 -2.42 0.24
C ILE A 17 -2.47 -1.48 1.17
N LEU A 18 -1.56 -2.06 1.98
CA LEU A 18 -0.83 -1.35 3.02
C LEU A 18 0.69 -1.34 2.78
N GLY A 19 1.22 -0.15 2.55
CA GLY A 19 2.65 0.13 2.65
C GLY A 19 3.11 0.33 4.09
N THR A 20 4.42 0.43 4.31
CA THR A 20 4.98 0.75 5.64
C THR A 20 4.89 2.25 5.90
N MET A 21 5.50 3.04 5.02
CA MET A 21 5.61 4.49 5.08
C MET A 21 6.03 5.02 3.70
N PRO A 22 5.50 6.15 3.19
CA PRO A 22 5.83 6.63 1.84
C PRO A 22 7.32 6.93 1.70
N GLY A 23 7.94 6.53 0.59
CA GLY A 23 9.33 6.85 0.28
C GLY A 23 9.55 8.35 -0.01
N ILE A 24 10.81 8.79 -0.09
CA ILE A 24 11.15 10.21 -0.36
C ILE A 24 10.44 10.75 -1.60
N THR A 25 10.56 10.06 -2.75
CA THR A 25 9.92 10.49 -4.00
C THR A 25 8.40 10.54 -3.89
N SER A 26 7.81 9.65 -3.10
CA SER A 26 6.37 9.67 -2.83
C SER A 26 5.97 10.91 -2.04
N LEU A 27 6.70 11.25 -0.99
CA LEU A 27 6.47 12.44 -0.17
C LEU A 27 6.66 13.73 -0.97
N GLU A 28 7.71 13.81 -1.79
CA GLU A 28 7.96 14.97 -2.66
C GLU A 28 6.83 15.20 -3.67
N LYS A 29 6.32 14.12 -4.27
CA LYS A 29 5.24 14.19 -5.27
C LYS A 29 3.83 14.18 -4.68
N GLN A 30 3.69 13.91 -3.39
CA GLN A 30 2.39 13.63 -2.74
C GLN A 30 1.61 12.50 -3.44
N GLU A 31 2.34 11.45 -3.86
CA GLU A 31 1.78 10.30 -4.58
C GLU A 31 2.25 8.99 -3.96
N TYR A 32 1.35 8.03 -3.78
CA TYR A 32 1.75 6.67 -3.43
C TYR A 32 2.61 6.03 -4.52
N TYR A 33 3.68 5.35 -4.12
CA TYR A 33 4.58 4.59 -4.99
C TYR A 33 5.13 5.37 -6.21
N ALA A 34 5.45 6.66 -6.01
CA ALA A 34 5.76 7.59 -7.10
C ALA A 34 7.15 7.40 -7.75
N HIS A 35 8.02 6.61 -7.13
CA HIS A 35 9.35 6.33 -7.66
C HIS A 35 9.23 5.53 -8.98
N PRO A 36 9.85 5.95 -10.10
CA PRO A 36 9.64 5.33 -11.42
C PRO A 36 9.98 3.84 -11.49
N ARG A 37 10.95 3.38 -10.67
CA ARG A 37 11.32 1.97 -10.55
C ARG A 37 10.45 1.16 -9.58
N ASN A 38 9.42 1.75 -8.97
CA ASN A 38 8.47 1.01 -8.15
C ASN A 38 7.51 0.25 -9.05
N HIS A 39 7.40 -1.06 -8.85
CA HIS A 39 6.58 -1.92 -9.70
C HIS A 39 5.07 -1.82 -9.41
N PHE A 40 4.65 -1.12 -8.35
CA PHE A 40 3.25 -1.11 -7.92
C PHE A 40 2.30 -0.71 -9.04
N TRP A 41 2.47 0.49 -9.61
CA TRP A 41 1.59 0.98 -10.66
C TRP A 41 1.67 0.14 -11.94
N LYS A 42 2.86 -0.38 -12.27
CA LYS A 42 3.01 -1.30 -13.40
C LYS A 42 2.22 -2.58 -13.19
N ILE A 43 2.18 -3.14 -11.98
CA ILE A 43 1.35 -4.31 -11.66
C ILE A 43 -0.14 -3.96 -11.80
N MET A 44 -0.61 -2.87 -11.17
CA MET A 44 -2.03 -2.48 -11.21
C MET A 44 -2.54 -2.27 -12.64
N PHE A 45 -1.78 -1.54 -13.46
CA PHE A 45 -2.14 -1.24 -14.85
C PHE A 45 -1.84 -2.38 -15.83
N THR A 46 -1.21 -3.46 -15.38
CA THR A 46 -1.13 -4.69 -16.19
C THR A 46 -2.32 -5.61 -15.88
N LEU A 47 -2.91 -5.52 -14.68
CA LEU A 47 -4.04 -6.35 -14.26
C LEU A 47 -5.41 -5.74 -14.60
N PHE A 48 -5.57 -4.44 -14.38
CA PHE A 48 -6.89 -3.82 -14.28
C PHE A 48 -7.21 -2.78 -15.35
N ASP A 49 -6.21 -2.37 -16.12
CA ASP A 49 -6.35 -1.38 -17.18
C ASP A 49 -5.25 -1.66 -18.22
N ASN A 50 -5.01 -0.71 -19.13
CA ASN A 50 -3.95 -0.81 -20.14
C ASN A 50 -2.79 0.14 -19.85
N LEU A 51 -1.62 -0.21 -20.38
CA LEU A 51 -0.49 0.72 -20.50
C LEU A 51 -0.75 1.72 -21.66
N PRO A 52 -0.27 2.97 -21.57
CA PRO A 52 0.66 3.50 -20.56
C PRO A 52 -0.01 3.90 -19.24
N ILE A 53 0.78 3.87 -18.16
CA ILE A 53 0.35 4.38 -16.85
C ILE A 53 0.17 5.91 -16.97
N PRO A 54 -0.99 6.47 -16.62
CA PRO A 54 -1.24 7.90 -16.69
C PRO A 54 -0.30 8.64 -15.74
N GLU A 55 0.14 9.84 -16.14
CA GLU A 55 0.97 10.68 -15.27
C GLU A 55 0.17 11.20 -14.07
N ASN A 56 -1.08 11.59 -14.30
CA ASN A 56 -1.98 12.11 -13.29
C ASN A 56 -2.31 11.06 -12.21
N PHE A 57 -2.02 11.38 -10.96
CA PHE A 57 -2.27 10.49 -9.82
C PHE A 57 -3.75 10.17 -9.60
N GLY A 58 -4.65 11.13 -9.83
CA GLY A 58 -6.09 10.93 -9.71
C GLY A 58 -6.61 9.83 -10.65
N GLU A 59 -6.10 9.77 -11.88
CA GLU A 59 -6.45 8.70 -12.82
C GLU A 59 -5.94 7.32 -12.35
N LYS A 60 -4.75 7.27 -11.73
CA LYS A 60 -4.24 6.04 -11.09
C LYS A 60 -5.16 5.56 -9.96
N ILE A 61 -5.61 6.48 -9.11
CA ILE A 61 -6.54 6.17 -8.00
C ILE A 61 -7.89 5.69 -8.53
N LYS A 62 -8.41 6.28 -9.62
CA LYS A 62 -9.67 5.82 -10.25
C LYS A 62 -9.61 4.36 -10.71
N VAL A 63 -8.46 3.88 -11.20
CA VAL A 63 -8.29 2.44 -11.53
C VAL A 63 -8.50 1.58 -10.29
N LEU A 64 -7.89 1.95 -9.17
CA LEU A 64 -8.02 1.18 -7.92
C LEU A 64 -9.45 1.20 -7.40
N GLN A 65 -10.09 2.36 -7.38
CA GLN A 65 -11.47 2.51 -6.91
C GLN A 65 -12.46 1.69 -7.75
N ARG A 66 -12.30 1.66 -9.08
CA ARG A 66 -13.12 0.83 -9.98
C ARG A 66 -13.01 -0.66 -9.68
N ASN A 67 -11.90 -1.08 -9.08
CA ASN A 67 -11.64 -2.47 -8.69
C ASN A 67 -11.79 -2.70 -7.17
N ASN A 68 -12.46 -1.79 -6.45
CA ASN A 68 -12.69 -1.87 -5.00
C ASN A 68 -11.40 -1.98 -4.16
N ILE A 69 -10.29 -1.42 -4.67
CA ILE A 69 -8.99 -1.39 -4.02
C ILE A 69 -8.75 -0.01 -3.42
N GLY A 70 -8.35 0.00 -2.15
CA GLY A 70 -7.87 1.18 -1.43
C GLY A 70 -6.38 1.13 -1.14
N LEU A 71 -5.80 2.29 -0.84
CA LEU A 71 -4.39 2.44 -0.45
C LEU A 71 -4.26 3.16 0.89
N TRP A 72 -3.33 2.68 1.71
CA TRP A 72 -2.82 3.44 2.85
C TRP A 72 -1.42 2.96 3.25
N ASP A 73 -0.87 3.53 4.31
CA ASP A 73 0.28 2.97 5.02
C ASP A 73 -0.10 2.58 6.44
N VAL A 74 0.71 1.70 7.02
CA VAL A 74 0.55 1.29 8.41
C VAL A 74 0.97 2.40 9.37
N LEU A 75 2.03 3.14 9.05
CA LEU A 75 2.54 4.20 9.91
C LEU A 75 1.94 5.55 9.52
N GLN A 76 1.38 6.24 10.51
CA GLN A 76 0.92 7.63 10.37
C GLN A 76 2.10 8.58 10.30
N ASN A 77 3.09 8.38 11.17
CA ASN A 77 4.29 9.18 11.24
C ASN A 77 5.48 8.37 11.75
N CYS A 78 6.69 8.83 11.41
CA CYS A 78 7.93 8.29 11.96
C CYS A 78 9.12 9.24 11.77
N GLU A 79 10.24 8.90 12.43
CA GLU A 79 11.56 9.38 12.04
C GLU A 79 12.24 8.33 11.16
N ARG A 80 12.71 8.72 9.97
CA ARG A 80 13.43 7.82 9.07
C ARG A 80 14.47 8.60 8.26
N LYS A 81 15.70 8.09 8.23
CA LYS A 81 16.73 8.56 7.28
C LYS A 81 16.62 7.77 5.98
N GLY A 82 16.47 8.45 4.85
CA GLY A 82 16.27 7.80 3.56
C GLY A 82 14.89 7.17 3.41
N SER A 83 14.78 6.17 2.52
CA SER A 83 13.52 5.48 2.20
C SER A 83 13.44 4.04 2.71
N LEU A 84 14.48 3.53 3.40
CA LEU A 84 14.53 2.14 3.84
C LEU A 84 13.90 1.97 5.23
N ASP A 85 13.02 0.97 5.36
CA ASP A 85 12.25 0.72 6.58
C ASP A 85 13.12 0.36 7.79
N VAL A 86 14.32 -0.20 7.58
CA VAL A 86 15.30 -0.49 8.65
C VAL A 86 15.72 0.76 9.45
N HIS A 87 15.54 1.96 8.89
CA HIS A 87 15.89 3.21 9.57
C HIS A 87 14.70 3.87 10.29
N ILE A 88 13.53 3.22 10.34
CA ILE A 88 12.34 3.75 11.02
C ILE A 88 12.53 3.71 12.54
N LYS A 89 12.26 4.86 13.19
CA LYS A 89 12.26 5.06 14.63
C LYS A 89 11.08 5.96 15.03
N ASN A 90 10.76 5.98 16.32
CA ASN A 90 9.75 6.88 16.92
C ASN A 90 8.47 6.94 16.06
N HIS A 91 7.91 5.77 15.76
CA HIS A 91 6.78 5.65 14.85
C HIS A 91 5.45 5.62 15.59
N GLN A 92 4.40 5.99 14.87
CA GLN A 92 3.02 5.84 15.30
C GLN A 92 2.22 5.21 14.16
N GLU A 93 1.40 4.21 14.47
CA GLU A 93 0.49 3.59 13.50
C GLU A 93 -0.72 4.49 13.21
N ASN A 94 -1.25 4.37 11.99
CA ASN A 94 -2.53 4.95 11.61
C ASN A 94 -3.69 4.32 12.41
N ASP A 95 -4.81 5.05 12.55
CA ASP A 95 -5.98 4.57 13.27
C ASP A 95 -6.83 3.63 12.40
N PHE A 96 -6.46 2.35 12.41
CA PHE A 96 -7.21 1.31 11.72
C PHE A 96 -8.54 0.98 12.40
N LEU A 97 -8.72 1.29 13.69
CA LEU A 97 -9.99 1.03 14.37
C LEU A 97 -11.07 1.97 13.82
N MET A 98 -10.75 3.26 13.69
CA MET A 98 -11.62 4.24 13.07
C MET A 98 -11.87 3.90 11.59
N LEU A 99 -10.83 3.50 10.85
CA LEU A 99 -10.97 3.09 9.45
C LEU A 99 -11.98 1.95 9.28
N PHE A 100 -11.84 0.86 10.04
CA PHE A 100 -12.73 -0.30 9.91
C PHE A 100 -14.15 -0.04 10.44
N ALA A 101 -14.32 0.90 11.37
CA ALA A 101 -15.63 1.34 11.82
C ALA A 101 -16.36 2.13 10.71
N GLN A 102 -15.62 2.93 9.93
CA GLN A 102 -16.18 3.75 8.86
C GLN A 102 -16.37 2.98 7.53
N PHE A 103 -15.45 2.07 7.21
CA PHE A 103 -15.42 1.32 5.95
C PHE A 103 -15.54 -0.18 6.21
N SER A 104 -16.75 -0.63 6.55
CA SER A 104 -17.03 -2.02 6.96
C SER A 104 -16.89 -3.07 5.85
N GLU A 105 -16.90 -2.65 4.58
CA GLU A 105 -16.75 -3.55 3.44
C GLU A 105 -15.32 -4.10 3.27
N ILE A 106 -14.33 -3.51 3.96
CA ILE A 106 -12.94 -3.96 3.92
C ILE A 106 -12.85 -5.35 4.58
N ASN A 107 -12.63 -6.36 3.76
CA ASN A 107 -12.53 -7.76 4.16
C ASN A 107 -11.22 -8.43 3.70
N LYS A 108 -10.38 -7.73 2.94
CA LYS A 108 -9.07 -8.20 2.48
C LYS A 108 -8.01 -7.13 2.75
N ILE A 109 -6.90 -7.50 3.36
CA ILE A 109 -5.72 -6.65 3.54
C ILE A 109 -4.51 -7.28 2.88
N ILE A 110 -3.84 -6.52 2.02
CA ILE A 110 -2.62 -6.95 1.32
C ILE A 110 -1.47 -6.05 1.75
N PHE A 111 -0.48 -6.62 2.44
CA PHE A 111 0.71 -5.90 2.88
C PHE A 111 1.76 -5.86 1.77
N ASN A 112 2.17 -4.67 1.38
CA ASN A 112 3.25 -4.43 0.43
C ASN A 112 4.62 -4.51 1.12
N GLY A 113 5.03 -5.73 1.48
CA GLY A 113 6.27 -6.02 2.20
C GLY A 113 6.05 -6.56 3.61
N LYS A 114 7.09 -7.19 4.17
CA LYS A 114 7.04 -7.83 5.50
C LYS A 114 6.97 -6.82 6.64
N GLU A 115 7.60 -5.66 6.50
CA GLU A 115 7.64 -4.66 7.57
C GLU A 115 6.27 -4.03 7.83
N SER A 116 5.49 -3.70 6.79
CA SER A 116 4.12 -3.19 6.98
C SER A 116 3.25 -4.20 7.73
N HIS A 117 3.30 -5.48 7.36
CA HIS A 117 2.62 -6.54 8.12
C HIS A 117 3.08 -6.60 9.57
N LYS A 118 4.39 -6.55 9.82
CA LYS A 118 4.96 -6.63 11.18
C LYS A 118 4.49 -5.49 12.08
N PHE A 119 4.53 -4.25 11.60
CA PHE A 119 4.04 -3.10 12.36
C PHE A 119 2.54 -3.22 12.65
N PHE A 120 1.74 -3.57 11.64
CA PHE A 120 0.30 -3.70 11.80
C PHE A 120 -0.04 -4.81 12.80
N TYR A 121 0.51 -6.01 12.59
CA TYR A 121 0.19 -7.19 13.38
C TYR A 121 0.58 -7.01 14.86
N LYS A 122 1.72 -6.37 15.12
CA LYS A 122 2.17 -6.08 16.49
C LYS A 122 1.17 -5.22 17.26
N LYS A 123 0.50 -4.27 16.58
CA LYS A 123 -0.42 -3.32 17.21
C LYS A 123 -1.87 -3.82 17.24
N PHE A 124 -2.34 -4.41 16.14
CA PHE A 124 -3.76 -4.70 15.93
C PHE A 124 -4.09 -6.20 15.91
N GLY A 125 -3.09 -7.08 15.76
CA GLY A 125 -3.31 -8.52 15.61
C GLY A 125 -4.16 -8.86 14.39
N GLN A 126 -4.99 -9.91 14.53
CA GLN A 126 -5.96 -10.31 13.51
C GLN A 126 -7.37 -9.87 13.91
N LYS A 127 -8.14 -9.43 12.92
CA LYS A 127 -9.56 -9.12 13.05
C LYS A 127 -10.40 -10.19 12.33
N LYS A 128 -11.44 -10.68 12.99
CA LYS A 128 -12.41 -11.62 12.39
C LYS A 128 -13.06 -10.99 11.15
N GLY A 129 -13.19 -11.76 10.08
CA GLY A 129 -13.79 -11.30 8.82
C GLY A 129 -12.83 -10.59 7.88
N ILE A 130 -11.56 -10.41 8.26
CA ILE A 130 -10.51 -9.90 7.37
C ILE A 130 -9.53 -11.01 7.03
N THR A 131 -9.26 -11.18 5.74
CA THR A 131 -8.21 -12.04 5.23
C THR A 131 -6.93 -11.22 4.98
N TYR A 132 -5.78 -11.75 5.39
CA TYR A 132 -4.50 -11.04 5.35
C TYR A 132 -3.52 -11.75 4.43
N TYR A 133 -2.85 -10.99 3.56
CA TYR A 133 -1.81 -11.49 2.67
C TYR A 133 -0.56 -10.61 2.73
N VAL A 134 0.63 -11.22 2.67
CA VAL A 134 1.90 -10.49 2.68
C VAL A 134 2.60 -10.69 1.35
N MET A 135 2.74 -9.61 0.59
CA MET A 135 3.32 -9.62 -0.75
C MET A 135 4.80 -9.20 -0.73
N PRO A 136 5.59 -9.59 -1.74
CA PRO A 136 6.91 -9.01 -1.95
C PRO A 136 6.78 -7.50 -2.16
N SER A 137 7.65 -6.72 -1.50
CA SER A 137 7.65 -5.26 -1.67
C SER A 137 7.81 -4.87 -3.14
N THR A 138 7.00 -3.93 -3.62
CA THR A 138 7.05 -3.40 -4.99
C THR A 138 8.16 -2.38 -5.19
N SER A 139 8.82 -1.94 -4.12
CA SER A 139 9.94 -0.99 -4.17
C SER A 139 11.17 -1.57 -4.89
N LEU A 140 12.07 -0.68 -5.30
CA LEU A 140 13.36 -1.04 -5.90
C LEU A 140 14.32 -1.74 -4.93
N ALA A 141 14.11 -1.62 -3.61
CA ALA A 141 14.95 -2.26 -2.61
C ALA A 141 14.76 -3.78 -2.60
N ASN A 142 13.63 -4.26 -3.11
CA ASN A 142 13.39 -5.67 -3.35
C ASN A 142 13.85 -6.03 -4.77
N THR A 143 14.93 -6.82 -4.85
CA THR A 143 15.60 -7.24 -6.09
C THR A 143 14.84 -8.27 -6.92
N MET A 144 13.69 -8.76 -6.45
CA MET A 144 12.83 -9.64 -7.24
C MET A 144 12.40 -8.98 -8.56
N SER A 145 12.41 -9.76 -9.65
CA SER A 145 12.03 -9.25 -10.98
C SER A 145 10.57 -8.82 -11.03
N PHE A 146 10.22 -8.00 -12.03
CA PHE A 146 8.84 -7.56 -12.22
C PHE A 146 7.90 -8.74 -12.43
N GLU A 147 8.29 -9.71 -13.26
CA GLU A 147 7.48 -10.85 -13.68
C GLU A 147 7.10 -11.71 -12.47
N LYS A 148 8.06 -12.00 -11.58
CA LYS A 148 7.81 -12.75 -10.35
C LYS A 148 6.92 -11.98 -9.38
N LYS A 149 7.14 -10.67 -9.21
CA LYS A 149 6.25 -9.84 -8.39
C LYS A 149 4.84 -9.84 -8.98
N PHE A 150 4.72 -9.67 -10.28
CA PHE A 150 3.44 -9.63 -10.98
C PHE A 150 2.66 -10.94 -10.81
N GLU A 151 3.31 -12.09 -11.02
CA GLU A 151 2.72 -13.42 -10.80
C GLU A 151 2.19 -13.59 -9.38
N ILE A 152 2.97 -13.21 -8.37
CA ILE A 152 2.54 -13.35 -6.97
C ILE A 152 1.39 -12.39 -6.67
N TRP A 153 1.49 -11.12 -7.08
CA TRP A 153 0.48 -10.12 -6.79
C TRP A 153 -0.85 -10.39 -7.51
N SER A 154 -0.82 -10.91 -8.75
CA SER A 154 -2.02 -11.15 -9.56
C SER A 154 -2.96 -12.17 -8.91
N ILE A 155 -2.42 -13.19 -8.25
CA ILE A 155 -3.18 -14.24 -7.58
C ILE A 155 -4.11 -13.69 -6.48
N PHE A 156 -3.67 -12.64 -5.76
CA PHE A 156 -4.41 -12.11 -4.60
C PHE A 156 -5.26 -10.89 -4.89
N LEU A 157 -5.06 -10.28 -6.07
CA LEU A 157 -5.77 -9.09 -6.53
C LEU A 157 -6.99 -9.38 -7.39
N GLN A 158 -7.08 -10.58 -7.96
CA GLN A 158 -8.31 -11.12 -8.56
C GLN A 158 -9.31 -11.55 -7.48
#